data_AF-A0A839VFV5-F1
#
_entry.id   AF-A0A839VFV5-F1
#
_cell.length_a   1.000
_cell.length_b   1.000
_cell.length_c   1.000
_cell.angle_alpha   90.00
_cell.angle_beta   90.00
_cell.angle_gamma   90.00
#
_symmetry.space_group_name_H-M   'P 1'
#
loop_
_entity.id
_entity.type
_entity.pdbx_description
1 polymer ?
#
loop_
_entity_poly.entity_id
_entity_poly.type
_entity_poly.pdbx_seq_one_letter_code
_entity_poly.pdbx_strand_id
1 'polypeptide(L)'
;MNTKKCQLCRDELNHSNDSKEHIIPNAIGGKKKVSGFICKSCNNKAGETWDAELASQLNWFSLFFWNCQRTWNSAFHDGRNEYWETHSSL
;
A
#
# COMPACT_ATOMS: atom_id res chain seq x y z
N MET A 1 14.76 -30.29 -0.12
CA MET A 1 14.86 -28.83 0.05
C MET A 1 13.78 -28.19 -0.81
N ASN A 2 12.87 -27.41 -0.22
CA ASN A 2 11.86 -26.70 -1.00
C ASN A 2 12.47 -25.37 -1.46
N THR A 3 12.94 -25.30 -2.72
CA THR A 3 13.51 -24.06 -3.26
C THR A 3 12.38 -23.10 -3.56
N LYS A 4 12.38 -21.93 -2.91
CA LYS A 4 11.42 -20.87 -3.24
C LYS A 4 11.74 -20.38 -4.65
N LYS A 5 10.72 -20.28 -5.50
CA LYS A 5 10.86 -19.83 -6.88
C LYS A 5 10.07 -18.55 -7.09
N CYS A 6 10.58 -17.68 -7.95
CA CYS A 6 9.90 -16.47 -8.36
C CYS A 6 8.61 -16.87 -9.09
N GLN A 7 7.47 -16.30 -8.70
CA GLN A 7 6.20 -16.67 -9.32
C GLN A 7 6.08 -16.22 -10.79
N LEU A 8 6.87 -15.21 -11.20
CA LEU A 8 6.81 -14.64 -12.55
C LEU A 8 7.78 -15.31 -13.54
N CYS A 9 9.06 -15.47 -13.17
CA CYS A 9 10.07 -16.08 -14.05
C CYS A 9 10.43 -17.53 -13.70
N ARG A 10 9.97 -18.06 -12.56
CA ARG A 10 10.30 -19.40 -12.02
C ARG A 10 11.76 -19.62 -11.63
N ASP A 11 12.60 -18.60 -11.67
CA ASP A 11 13.98 -18.66 -11.16
C ASP A 11 14.01 -18.87 -9.65
N GLU A 12 15.11 -19.44 -9.15
CA GLU A 12 15.29 -19.66 -7.72
C GLU A 12 15.46 -18.33 -6.96
N LEU A 13 14.70 -18.19 -5.87
CA LEU A 13 14.82 -17.08 -4.94
C LEU A 13 15.90 -17.40 -3.90
N ASN A 14 16.85 -16.49 -3.80
CA ASN A 14 17.85 -16.47 -2.74
C ASN A 14 17.76 -15.15 -1.96
N HIS A 15 18.45 -15.05 -0.84
CA HIS A 15 18.43 -13.86 0.02
C HIS A 15 18.85 -12.56 -0.70
N SER A 16 19.68 -12.65 -1.75
CA SER A 16 20.17 -11.50 -2.50
C SER A 16 19.20 -11.03 -3.59
N ASN A 17 18.42 -11.95 -4.16
CA ASN A 17 17.50 -11.72 -5.27
C ASN A 17 16.03 -11.60 -4.84
N ASP A 18 15.69 -12.03 -3.62
CA ASP A 18 14.36 -11.84 -3.05
C ASP A 18 14.04 -10.35 -2.88
N SER A 19 12.82 -9.95 -3.26
CA SER A 19 12.35 -8.58 -3.17
C SER A 19 11.10 -8.47 -2.31
N LYS A 20 10.93 -7.31 -1.68
CA LYS A 20 9.69 -6.98 -0.95
C LYS A 20 8.70 -6.39 -1.94
N GLU A 21 7.62 -7.12 -2.21
CA GLU A 21 6.55 -6.69 -3.11
C GLU A 21 5.31 -6.25 -2.32
N HIS A 22 4.60 -5.25 -2.82
CA HIS A 22 3.29 -4.88 -2.32
C HIS A 22 2.25 -5.91 -2.76
N ILE A 23 1.48 -6.49 -1.82
CA ILE A 23 0.34 -7.35 -2.20
C ILE A 23 -0.69 -6.53 -2.98
N ILE A 24 -0.90 -5.31 -2.53
CA ILE A 24 -1.76 -4.31 -3.13
C ILE A 24 -0.90 -3.05 -3.27
N PRO A 25 -0.77 -2.44 -4.47
CA PRO A 25 0.03 -1.25 -4.67
C PRO A 25 -0.41 -0.07 -3.77
N ASN A 26 0.56 0.74 -3.34
CA ASN A 26 0.29 1.93 -2.51
C ASN A 26 -0.65 2.92 -3.19
N ALA A 27 -0.59 3.03 -4.53
CA ALA A 27 -1.42 3.93 -5.31
C ALA A 27 -2.92 3.68 -5.14
N ILE A 28 -3.31 2.47 -4.71
CA ILE A 28 -4.69 2.10 -4.39
C ILE A 28 -4.91 1.84 -2.90
N GLY A 29 -4.03 2.36 -2.07
CA GLY A 29 -4.13 2.29 -0.61
C GLY A 29 -3.63 1.00 0.02
N GLY A 30 -2.92 0.15 -0.73
CA GLY A 30 -2.32 -1.06 -0.17
C GLY A 30 -1.13 -0.76 0.74
N LYS A 31 -1.00 -1.47 1.86
CA LYS A 31 0.06 -1.24 2.88
C LYS A 31 0.89 -2.49 3.21
N LYS A 32 0.37 -3.68 2.89
CA LYS A 32 1.02 -4.96 3.20
C LYS A 32 2.05 -5.32 2.14
N LYS A 33 3.25 -5.67 2.59
CA LYS A 33 4.36 -6.17 1.77
C LYS A 33 4.63 -7.63 2.08
N VAL A 34 5.07 -8.39 1.08
CA VAL A 34 5.49 -9.79 1.20
C VAL A 34 6.90 -9.99 0.68
N SER A 35 7.62 -10.93 1.27
CA SER A 35 8.95 -11.38 0.83
C SER A 35 8.92 -12.88 0.52
N GLY A 36 9.79 -13.33 -0.37
CA GLY A 36 9.89 -14.72 -0.81
C GLY A 36 8.89 -15.10 -1.89
N PHE A 37 8.42 -14.12 -2.68
CA PHE A 37 7.38 -14.31 -3.70
C PHE A 37 7.89 -14.04 -5.13
N ILE A 38 8.59 -12.92 -5.33
CA ILE A 38 9.16 -12.55 -6.63
C ILE A 38 10.60 -12.05 -6.49
N CYS A 39 11.37 -12.19 -7.57
CA CYS A 39 12.73 -11.69 -7.63
C CYS A 39 12.77 -10.18 -7.89
N LYS A 40 13.91 -9.54 -7.60
CA LYS A 40 14.13 -8.10 -7.81
C LYS A 40 13.95 -7.68 -9.27
N SER A 41 14.41 -8.50 -10.22
CA SER A 41 14.26 -8.19 -11.66
C SER A 41 12.78 -8.13 -12.07
N CYS A 42 12.00 -9.13 -11.67
CA CYS A 42 10.56 -9.15 -11.96
C CYS A 42 9.81 -8.04 -11.22
N ASN A 43 10.19 -7.73 -9.98
CA ASN A 43 9.62 -6.61 -9.22
C ASN A 43 9.86 -5.27 -9.95
N ASN A 44 11.11 -4.97 -10.32
CA ASN A 44 11.42 -3.72 -11.04
C ASN A 44 10.67 -3.63 -12.37
N LYS A 45 10.62 -4.73 -13.13
CA LYS A 45 9.88 -4.77 -14.40
C LYS A 45 8.37 -4.58 -14.19
N ALA A 46 7.79 -5.18 -13.14
CA ALA A 46 6.39 -4.98 -12.78
C ALA A 46 6.12 -3.51 -12.42
N GLY A 47 6.99 -2.94 -11.59
CA GLY A 47 7.03 -1.53 -11.21
C GLY A 47 7.00 -0.57 -12.40
N GLU A 48 7.82 -0.84 -13.42
CA GLU A 48 7.92 -0.01 -14.64
C GLU A 48 6.78 -0.25 -15.65
N THR A 49 6.03 -1.33 -15.52
CA THR A 49 5.00 -1.71 -16.50
C THR A 49 3.61 -1.60 -15.89
N TRP A 50 3.05 -2.72 -15.43
CA TRP A 50 1.65 -2.79 -15.02
C TRP A 50 1.39 -2.12 -13.67
N ASP A 51 2.35 -2.06 -12.74
CA ASP A 51 2.15 -1.32 -11.49
C ASP A 51 2.12 0.19 -11.72
N ALA A 52 2.97 0.72 -12.62
CA ALA A 52 2.95 2.13 -12.99
C ALA A 52 1.64 2.51 -13.71
N GLU A 53 1.19 1.68 -14.64
CA GLU A 53 -0.07 1.89 -15.35
C GLU A 53 -1.26 1.81 -14.39
N LEU A 54 -1.31 0.79 -13.53
CA LEU A 54 -2.35 0.63 -12.53
C LEU A 54 -2.37 1.79 -11.52
N ALA A 55 -1.19 2.27 -11.11
CA ALA A 55 -1.06 3.44 -10.26
C ALA A 55 -1.61 4.69 -10.95
N SER A 56 -1.27 4.91 -12.21
CA SER A 56 -1.78 6.03 -13.01
C SER A 56 -3.32 6.01 -13.11
N GLN A 57 -3.87 4.85 -13.47
CA GLN A 57 -5.31 4.67 -13.65
C GLN A 57 -6.11 4.78 -12.35
N LEU A 58 -5.51 4.46 -11.21
CA LEU A 58 -6.23 4.41 -9.93
C LEU A 58 -5.83 5.52 -8.95
N ASN A 59 -4.90 6.40 -9.33
CA ASN A 59 -4.50 7.57 -8.55
C ASN A 59 -5.69 8.50 -8.22
N TRP A 60 -6.66 8.62 -9.12
CA TRP A 60 -7.85 9.43 -8.89
C TRP A 60 -8.78 8.80 -7.84
N PHE A 61 -8.85 7.46 -7.73
CA PHE A 61 -9.60 6.79 -6.66
C PHE A 61 -8.95 7.05 -5.30
N SER A 62 -7.62 7.02 -5.22
CA SER A 62 -6.92 7.37 -3.97
C SER A 62 -7.18 8.82 -3.57
N LEU A 63 -7.22 9.77 -4.51
CA LEU A 63 -7.62 11.16 -4.22
C LEU A 63 -9.09 11.28 -3.79
N PHE A 64 -10.00 10.56 -4.44
CA PHE A 64 -11.42 10.57 -4.11
C PHE A 64 -11.68 10.05 -2.69
N PHE A 65 -11.12 8.89 -2.34
CA PHE A 65 -11.29 8.31 -1.01
C PHE A 65 -10.48 9.02 0.07
N TRP A 66 -9.32 9.58 -0.25
CA TRP A 66 -8.51 10.36 0.70
C TRP A 66 -9.21 11.64 1.15
N ASN A 67 -9.85 12.36 0.23
CA ASN A 67 -10.60 13.57 0.58
C ASN A 67 -11.77 13.27 1.51
N CYS A 68 -12.45 12.13 1.30
CA CYS A 68 -13.52 11.66 2.19
C CYS A 68 -13.00 11.26 3.58
N GLN A 69 -11.83 10.62 3.65
CA GLN A 69 -11.23 10.22 4.92
C GLN A 69 -10.69 11.42 5.73
N ARG A 70 -10.19 12.47 5.05
CA ARG A 70 -9.78 13.72 5.71
C ARG A 70 -10.97 14.48 6.29
N THR A 71 -12.05 14.67 5.53
CA THR A 71 -13.25 15.34 6.07
C THR A 71 -13.84 14.59 7.25
N TRP A 72 -13.85 13.25 7.21
CA TRP A 72 -14.33 12.44 8.34
C TRP A 72 -13.43 12.55 9.56
N ASN A 73 -12.09 12.48 9.39
CA ASN A 73 -11.15 12.66 10.50
C ASN A 73 -11.21 14.06 11.09
N SER A 74 -11.35 15.11 10.27
CA SER A 74 -11.51 16.48 10.76
C SER A 74 -12.80 16.64 11.56
N ALA A 75 -13.94 16.17 11.06
CA ALA A 75 -15.21 16.21 11.77
C ALA A 75 -15.17 15.42 13.09
N PHE A 76 -14.48 14.28 13.13
CA PHE A 76 -14.30 13.50 14.35
C PHE A 76 -13.34 14.15 15.35
N HIS A 77 -12.30 14.84 14.89
CA HIS A 77 -11.38 15.56 15.78
C HIS A 77 -12.04 16.79 16.40
N ASP A 78 -12.82 17.52 15.61
CA ASP A 78 -13.58 18.70 16.05
C ASP A 78 -14.63 18.30 17.10
N GLY A 79 -15.41 17.24 16.81
CA GLY A 79 -16.38 16.72 17.77
C GLY A 79 -15.78 16.16 19.07
N ARG A 80 -14.52 15.68 19.06
CA ARG A 80 -13.81 15.32 20.30
C ARG A 80 -13.36 16.54 21.08
N ASN A 81 -12.83 17.58 20.43
CA ASN A 81 -12.41 18.81 21.10
C ASN A 81 -13.61 19.49 21.77
N GLU A 82 -14.75 19.58 21.07
CA GLU A 82 -15.98 20.17 21.60
C GLU A 82 -16.53 19.40 22.81
N TYR A 83 -16.44 18.07 22.83
CA TYR A 83 -16.76 17.23 23.99
C TYR A 83 -15.84 17.51 25.20
N TRP A 84 -14.52 17.59 24.98
CA TRP A 84 -13.57 17.86 26.07
C TRP A 84 -13.70 19.26 26.65
N GLU A 85 -13.99 20.28 25.82
CA GLU A 85 -14.22 21.64 26.30
C GLU A 85 -15.51 21.78 27.12
N THR A 86 -16.57 21.10 26.71
CA THR A 86 -17.86 21.09 27.42
C THR A 86 -17.86 20.25 28.70
N HIS A 87 -17.01 19.24 28.82
CA HIS A 87 -16.99 18.31 29.97
C HIS A 87 -15.76 18.43 30.89
N SER A 88 -14.75 19.24 30.55
CA SER A 88 -13.60 19.54 31.44
C SER A 88 -13.78 20.80 32.28
N SER A 89 -14.94 21.45 32.19
CA SER A 89 -15.31 22.67 32.94
C SER A 89 -16.29 22.41 34.10
N LEU A 90 -16.50 21.14 34.48
CA LEU A 90 -17.14 20.68 35.71
C LEU A 90 -16.09 20.12 36.68
#